data_AF-A0A7L4RMX3-F1
#
_entry.id   AF-A0A7L4RMX3-F1
#
_cell.length_a   1.000
_cell.length_b   1.000
_cell.length_c   1.000
_cell.angle_alpha   90.00
_cell.angle_beta   90.00
_cell.angle_gamma   90.00
#
_symmetry.space_group_name_H-M   'P 1'
#
loop_
_entity.id
_entity.type
_entity.pdbx_description
1 polymer ?
#
loop_
_entity_poly.entity_id
_entity_poly.type
_entity_poly.pdbx_seq_one_letter_code
_entity_poly.pdbx_strand_id
1 'polypeptide(L)'
;MRTGFREHILAGALLFITILALLPIPVGVELLLAGALFIAGGVMPDLDSSSSKLRRFARILALAAVISALFFAYPLLSGGCSAVAGSACVYMPLALAFLAVGVVYVLDSLVPKHRGVMHSFSAALVYGAGVFLLTLYIGVGSSFILGAWAFGGYLSHILVDFIGDAIPFK
;
A
#
# COMPACT_ATOMS: atom_id res chain seq x y z
N MET A 1 20.52 3.68 -12.02
CA MET A 1 19.82 2.79 -13.00
C MET A 1 18.60 2.23 -12.27
N ARG A 2 17.41 2.12 -12.88
CA ARG A 2 16.22 1.78 -12.08
C ARG A 2 16.16 0.28 -11.78
N THR A 3 16.34 -0.09 -10.51
CA THR A 3 16.02 -1.41 -9.97
C THR A 3 14.53 -1.69 -10.18
N GLY A 4 14.21 -2.91 -10.60
CA GLY A 4 12.85 -3.33 -10.91
C GLY A 4 12.16 -4.03 -9.75
N PHE A 5 10.86 -4.26 -9.92
CA PHE A 5 10.02 -4.95 -8.94
C PHE A 5 10.54 -6.34 -8.54
N ARG A 6 11.18 -7.08 -9.47
CA ARG A 6 11.73 -8.41 -9.18
C ARG A 6 12.96 -8.31 -8.28
N GLU A 7 13.80 -7.33 -8.54
CA GLU A 7 15.00 -7.02 -7.78
C GLU A 7 14.66 -6.64 -6.34
N HIS A 8 13.62 -5.82 -6.14
CA HIS A 8 13.14 -5.47 -4.80
C HIS A 8 12.63 -6.67 -4.01
N ILE A 9 11.82 -7.54 -4.63
CA ILE A 9 11.34 -8.78 -3.97
C ILE A 9 12.51 -9.69 -3.61
N LEU A 10 13.43 -9.93 -4.55
CA LEU A 10 14.56 -10.84 -4.32
C LEU A 10 15.50 -10.30 -3.26
N ALA A 11 15.83 -9.02 -3.31
CA ALA A 11 16.67 -8.37 -2.30
C ALA A 11 16.01 -8.40 -0.92
N GLY A 12 14.70 -8.10 -0.84
CA GLY A 12 13.94 -8.18 0.40
C GLY A 12 13.88 -9.59 0.98
N ALA A 13 13.59 -10.61 0.14
CA ALA A 13 13.54 -11.99 0.58
C ALA A 13 14.92 -12.51 1.04
N LEU A 14 15.99 -12.20 0.31
CA LEU A 14 17.35 -12.55 0.70
C LEU A 14 17.75 -11.88 2.01
N LEU A 15 17.47 -10.58 2.15
CA LEU A 15 17.77 -9.83 3.38
C LEU A 15 17.01 -10.41 4.58
N PHE A 16 15.72 -10.73 4.41
CA PHE A 16 14.93 -11.37 5.45
C PHE A 16 15.55 -12.70 5.89
N ILE A 17 15.89 -13.59 4.95
CA ILE A 17 16.55 -14.87 5.23
C ILE A 17 17.90 -14.67 5.92
N THR A 18 18.70 -13.70 5.47
CA THR A 18 19.99 -13.38 6.10
C THR A 18 19.80 -12.92 7.54
N ILE A 19 18.81 -12.07 7.84
CA ILE A 19 18.52 -11.63 9.21
C ILE A 19 18.12 -12.85 10.07
N LEU A 20 17.27 -13.75 9.55
CA LEU A 20 16.88 -14.97 10.27
C LEU A 20 18.05 -15.92 10.53
N ALA A 21 19.03 -16.00 9.62
CA ALA A 21 20.20 -16.85 9.79
C ALA A 21 21.20 -16.29 10.82
N LEU A 22 21.24 -14.97 10.99
CA LEU A 22 22.19 -14.28 11.87
C LEU A 22 21.66 -14.00 13.27
N LEU A 23 20.34 -13.90 13.44
CA LEU A 23 19.71 -13.58 14.71
C LEU A 23 18.95 -14.79 15.26
N PRO A 24 19.05 -15.08 16.56
CA PRO A 24 18.34 -16.19 17.19
C PRO A 24 16.84 -15.84 17.38
N ILE A 25 16.11 -15.70 16.27
CA ILE A 25 14.69 -15.34 16.27
C ILE A 25 13.85 -16.62 16.43
N PRO A 26 12.97 -16.70 17.44
CA PRO A 26 12.10 -17.85 17.62
C PRO A 26 11.23 -18.09 16.39
N VAL A 27 11.19 -19.34 15.91
CA VAL A 27 10.35 -19.73 14.77
C VAL A 27 8.92 -19.99 15.27
N GLY A 28 7.98 -19.18 14.80
CA GLY A 28 6.55 -19.30 15.12
C GLY A 28 5.66 -18.76 14.00
N VAL A 29 4.34 -18.83 14.16
CA VAL A 29 3.36 -18.32 13.16
C VAL A 29 3.57 -16.82 12.87
N GLU A 30 4.01 -16.07 13.88
CA GLU A 30 4.35 -14.65 13.78
C GLU A 30 5.53 -14.41 12.83
N LEU A 31 6.43 -15.38 12.65
CA LEU A 31 7.56 -15.29 11.73
C LEU A 31 7.12 -15.33 10.26
N LEU A 32 6.11 -16.16 9.94
CA LEU A 32 5.51 -16.20 8.60
C LEU A 32 4.85 -14.87 8.27
N LEU A 33 4.10 -14.31 9.23
CA LEU A 33 3.47 -13.00 9.08
C LEU A 33 4.52 -11.89 8.96
N ALA A 34 5.59 -11.94 9.77
CA ALA A 34 6.72 -11.02 9.68
C ALA A 34 7.39 -11.06 8.30
N GLY A 35 7.66 -12.24 7.76
CA GLY A 35 8.23 -12.40 6.42
C GLY A 35 7.32 -11.86 5.32
N ALA A 36 6.01 -12.14 5.41
CA ALA A 36 5.03 -11.60 4.47
C ALA A 36 4.98 -10.06 4.52
N LEU A 37 4.99 -9.48 5.73
CA LEU A 37 5.00 -8.03 5.93
C LEU A 37 6.33 -7.39 5.50
N PHE A 38 7.46 -8.08 5.66
CA PHE A 38 8.75 -7.61 5.19
C PHE A 38 8.77 -7.51 3.66
N ILE A 39 8.35 -8.57 2.98
CA ILE A 39 8.28 -8.59 1.50
C ILE A 39 7.25 -7.56 1.00
N ALA A 40 6.08 -7.48 1.64
CA ALA A 40 5.05 -6.50 1.30
C ALA A 40 5.55 -5.05 1.48
N GLY A 41 6.25 -4.77 2.58
CA GLY A 41 6.89 -3.48 2.81
C GLY A 41 7.93 -3.17 1.74
N GLY A 42 8.74 -4.15 1.35
CA GLY A 42 9.77 -4.02 0.32
C GLY A 42 9.26 -3.81 -1.11
N VAL A 43 7.94 -3.90 -1.35
CA VAL A 43 7.34 -3.53 -2.65
C VAL A 43 6.40 -2.33 -2.54
N MET A 44 6.09 -1.87 -1.33
CA MET A 44 5.17 -0.77 -1.10
C MET A 44 5.60 0.54 -1.77
N PRO A 45 6.89 0.92 -1.81
CA PRO A 45 7.32 2.13 -2.51
C PRO A 45 7.06 2.11 -4.02
N ASP A 46 6.93 0.93 -4.64
CA ASP A 46 6.61 0.83 -6.08
C ASP A 46 5.17 1.30 -6.41
N LEU A 47 4.33 1.60 -5.42
CA LEU A 47 3.04 2.27 -5.61
C LEU A 47 3.18 3.64 -6.30
N ASP A 48 4.31 4.34 -6.12
CA ASP A 48 4.52 5.65 -6.74
C ASP A 48 4.74 5.53 -8.26
N SER A 49 5.19 4.38 -8.76
CA SER A 49 5.42 4.20 -10.19
C SER A 49 4.10 4.08 -10.97
N SER A 50 3.89 4.99 -11.92
CA SER A 50 2.69 5.02 -12.78
C SER A 50 2.47 3.74 -13.61
N SER A 51 3.53 2.97 -13.85
CA SER A 51 3.48 1.70 -14.60
C SER A 51 3.40 0.46 -13.70
N SER A 52 3.46 0.61 -12.37
CA SER A 52 3.53 -0.56 -11.48
C SER A 52 2.24 -1.36 -11.49
N LYS A 53 2.39 -2.69 -11.41
CA LYS A 53 1.25 -3.60 -11.24
C LYS A 53 0.57 -3.36 -9.90
N LEU A 54 1.34 -3.01 -8.88
CA LEU A 54 0.85 -2.72 -7.54
C LEU A 54 -0.05 -1.47 -7.51
N ARG A 55 0.34 -0.39 -8.20
CA ARG A 55 -0.50 0.82 -8.34
C ARG A 55 -1.82 0.51 -9.05
N ARG A 56 -1.79 -0.31 -10.11
CA ARG A 56 -3.01 -0.77 -10.79
C ARG A 56 -3.93 -1.56 -9.86
N PHE A 57 -3.37 -2.47 -9.07
CA PHE A 57 -4.13 -3.21 -8.07
C PHE A 57 -4.72 -2.29 -6.98
N ALA A 58 -3.93 -1.34 -6.47
CA ALA A 58 -4.39 -0.33 -5.51
C ALA A 58 -5.53 0.54 -6.07
N ARG A 59 -5.49 0.92 -7.35
CA ARG A 59 -6.59 1.63 -8.02
C ARG A 59 -7.89 0.81 -8.03
N ILE A 60 -7.80 -0.49 -8.28
CA ILE A 60 -8.97 -1.40 -8.26
C ILE A 60 -9.55 -1.48 -6.85
N LEU A 61 -8.69 -1.61 -5.83
CA LEU A 61 -9.14 -1.60 -4.44
C LEU A 61 -9.77 -0.27 -4.03
N ALA A 62 -9.17 0.85 -4.42
CA ALA A 62 -9.72 2.18 -4.16
C ALA A 62 -11.09 2.35 -4.83
N LEU A 63 -11.24 1.88 -6.09
CA LEU A 63 -12.52 1.89 -6.78
C LEU A 63 -13.56 1.04 -6.05
N ALA A 64 -13.21 -0.17 -5.64
CA ALA A 64 -14.10 -1.04 -4.88
C ALA A 64 -14.53 -0.40 -3.54
N ALA A 65 -13.60 0.27 -2.84
CA ALA A 65 -13.89 0.99 -1.60
C ALA A 65 -14.85 2.16 -1.83
N VAL A 66 -14.62 2.98 -2.85
CA VAL A 66 -15.50 4.11 -3.19
C VAL A 66 -16.89 3.61 -3.60
N ILE A 67 -16.98 2.57 -4.45
CA ILE A 67 -18.25 1.97 -4.84
C ILE A 67 -19.00 1.43 -3.61
N SER A 68 -18.30 0.76 -2.70
CA SER A 68 -18.89 0.25 -1.46
C SER A 68 -19.43 1.38 -0.60
N ALA A 69 -18.67 2.45 -0.41
CA ALA A 69 -19.10 3.63 0.33
C ALA A 69 -20.35 4.28 -0.30
N LEU A 70 -20.37 4.41 -1.62
CA LEU A 70 -21.53 4.96 -2.35
C LEU A 70 -22.74 4.04 -2.27
N PHE A 71 -22.55 2.72 -2.29
CA PHE A 71 -23.62 1.74 -2.12
C PHE A 71 -24.30 1.90 -0.74
N PHE A 72 -23.51 2.02 0.33
CA PHE A 72 -24.06 2.26 1.68
C PHE A 72 -24.70 3.64 1.81
N ALA A 73 -24.19 4.66 1.12
CA ALA A 73 -24.77 6.00 1.10
C ALA A 73 -26.02 6.11 0.20
N TYR A 74 -26.26 5.15 -0.69
CA TYR A 74 -27.30 5.23 -1.72
C TYR A 74 -28.71 5.50 -1.18
N PRO A 75 -29.20 4.86 -0.10
CA PRO A 75 -30.55 5.13 0.40
C PRO A 75 -30.74 6.60 0.84
N LEU A 76 -29.75 7.17 1.51
CA LEU A 76 -29.76 8.57 1.93
C LEU A 76 -29.74 9.51 0.73
N LEU A 77 -28.80 9.25 -0.19
CA LEU A 77 -28.58 10.11 -1.34
C LEU A 77 -29.77 10.05 -2.33
N SER A 78 -30.38 8.87 -2.52
CA SER A 78 -31.54 8.69 -3.41
C SER A 78 -32.83 9.28 -2.85
N GLY A 79 -33.02 9.27 -1.52
CA GLY A 79 -34.10 9.99 -0.86
C GLY A 79 -34.01 11.50 -1.06
N GLY A 80 -32.83 12.09 -0.82
CA GLY A 80 -32.60 13.51 -1.06
C GLY A 80 -32.75 13.91 -2.53
N CYS A 81 -32.22 13.09 -3.44
CA CYS A 81 -32.32 13.32 -4.88
C CYS A 81 -33.77 13.22 -5.39
N SER A 82 -34.57 12.28 -4.89
CA SER A 82 -36.00 12.19 -5.25
C SER A 82 -36.79 13.43 -4.82
N ALA A 83 -36.45 14.00 -3.66
CA ALA A 83 -37.09 15.22 -3.14
C ALA A 83 -36.76 16.48 -3.97
N VAL A 84 -35.58 16.52 -4.61
CA VAL A 84 -35.11 17.70 -5.36
C VAL A 84 -35.35 17.56 -6.87
N ALA A 85 -35.10 16.38 -7.43
CA ALA A 85 -35.00 16.14 -8.87
C ALA A 85 -36.06 15.16 -9.42
N GLY A 86 -36.90 14.57 -8.56
CA GLY A 86 -38.00 13.70 -8.96
C GLY A 86 -37.57 12.55 -9.86
N SER A 87 -38.16 12.44 -11.05
CA SER A 87 -37.89 11.37 -12.02
C SER A 87 -36.47 11.36 -12.58
N ALA A 88 -35.76 12.51 -12.57
CA ALA A 88 -34.36 12.56 -12.99
C ALA A 88 -33.42 11.77 -12.07
N CYS A 89 -33.89 11.39 -10.88
CA CYS A 89 -33.12 10.58 -9.94
C CYS A 89 -32.83 9.16 -10.45
N VAL A 90 -33.52 8.70 -11.50
CA VAL A 90 -33.22 7.41 -12.15
C VAL A 90 -31.79 7.33 -12.70
N TYR A 91 -31.15 8.47 -13.02
CA TYR A 91 -29.77 8.53 -13.52
C TYR A 91 -28.71 8.57 -12.42
N MET A 92 -29.14 8.58 -11.15
CA MET A 92 -28.24 8.70 -10.01
C MET A 92 -27.20 7.58 -9.91
N PRO A 93 -27.51 6.29 -10.13
CA PRO A 93 -26.47 5.24 -10.11
C PRO A 93 -25.37 5.48 -11.14
N LEU A 94 -25.72 5.99 -12.32
CA LEU A 94 -24.77 6.34 -13.37
C LEU A 94 -23.88 7.52 -12.93
N ALA A 95 -24.48 8.56 -12.33
CA ALA A 95 -23.74 9.69 -11.79
C ALA A 95 -22.77 9.27 -10.66
N LEU A 96 -23.19 8.35 -9.78
CA LEU A 96 -22.35 7.79 -8.73
C LEU A 96 -21.19 6.95 -9.28
N ALA A 97 -21.43 6.17 -10.36
CA ALA A 97 -20.36 5.44 -11.03
C ALA A 97 -19.30 6.38 -11.64
N PHE A 98 -19.74 7.45 -12.32
CA PHE A 98 -18.83 8.48 -12.83
C PHE A 98 -18.08 9.19 -11.71
N LEU A 99 -18.75 9.49 -10.60
CA LEU A 99 -18.11 10.06 -9.41
C LEU A 99 -17.04 9.11 -8.86
N ALA A 100 -17.32 7.81 -8.75
CA ALA A 100 -16.35 6.84 -8.25
C ALA A 100 -15.09 6.78 -9.12
N VAL A 101 -15.26 6.73 -10.44
CA VAL A 101 -14.14 6.79 -11.40
C VAL A 101 -13.39 8.10 -11.27
N GLY A 102 -14.10 9.23 -11.23
CA GLY A 102 -13.52 10.57 -11.08
C GLY A 102 -12.68 10.71 -9.81
N VAL A 103 -13.20 10.25 -8.66
CA VAL A 103 -12.48 10.25 -7.38
C VAL A 103 -11.19 9.44 -7.48
N VAL A 104 -11.23 8.23 -8.03
CA VAL A 104 -10.02 7.40 -8.18
C VAL A 104 -8.99 8.06 -9.10
N TYR A 105 -9.42 8.68 -10.21
CA TYR A 105 -8.52 9.43 -11.08
C TYR A 105 -7.89 10.64 -10.39
N VAL A 106 -8.67 11.38 -9.59
CA VAL A 106 -8.15 12.50 -8.80
C VAL A 106 -7.14 12.00 -7.78
N LEU A 107 -7.48 10.98 -6.98
CA LEU A 107 -6.58 10.38 -6.00
C LEU A 107 -5.28 9.91 -6.66
N ASP A 108 -5.38 9.26 -7.81
CA ASP A 108 -4.21 8.79 -8.56
C ASP A 108 -3.35 9.93 -9.11
N SER A 109 -3.97 11.06 -9.49
CA SER A 109 -3.25 12.24 -9.98
C SER A 109 -2.43 12.93 -8.88
N LEU A 110 -2.84 12.76 -7.62
CA LEU A 110 -2.13 13.28 -6.44
C LEU A 110 -0.89 12.44 -6.07
N VAL A 111 -0.80 11.20 -6.57
CA VAL A 111 0.37 10.34 -6.33
C VAL A 111 1.52 10.77 -7.26
N PRO A 112 2.69 11.18 -6.72
CA PRO A 112 3.83 11.62 -7.53
C PRO A 112 4.25 10.55 -8.53
N LYS A 113 4.66 10.97 -9.73
CA LYS A 113 4.90 10.03 -10.84
C LYS A 113 6.26 9.31 -10.78
N HIS A 114 7.20 9.76 -9.94
CA HIS A 114 8.47 9.08 -9.66
C HIS A 114 9.13 9.53 -8.35
N ARG A 115 9.52 8.57 -7.50
CA ARG A 115 10.23 8.78 -6.21
C ARG A 115 9.55 9.84 -5.35
N GLY A 116 8.25 9.64 -5.14
CA GLY A 116 7.42 10.55 -4.37
C GLY A 116 7.61 10.38 -2.88
N VAL A 117 6.56 10.73 -2.14
CA VAL A 117 6.52 10.60 -0.69
C VAL A 117 6.79 9.16 -0.25
N MET A 118 6.47 8.15 -1.07
CA MET A 118 6.70 6.75 -0.73
C MET A 118 8.19 6.38 -0.73
N HIS A 119 9.08 7.14 -1.38
CA HIS A 119 10.53 6.95 -1.29
C HIS A 119 11.16 7.74 -0.14
N SER A 120 10.52 7.76 1.03
CA SER A 120 10.99 8.49 2.20
C SER A 120 11.07 7.62 3.46
N PHE A 121 12.01 7.95 4.35
CA PHE A 121 12.10 7.34 5.67
C PHE A 121 10.80 7.55 6.48
N SER A 122 10.18 8.72 6.36
CA SER A 122 8.89 9.02 6.98
C SER A 122 7.78 8.08 6.51
N ALA A 123 7.73 7.74 5.22
CA ALA A 123 6.74 6.79 4.71
C ALA A 123 7.00 5.38 5.23
N ALA A 124 8.27 4.96 5.35
CA ALA A 124 8.62 3.70 5.99
C ALA A 124 8.12 3.66 7.44
N LEU A 125 8.35 4.73 8.21
CA LEU A 125 7.92 4.82 9.60
C LEU A 125 6.39 4.77 9.74
N VAL A 126 5.66 5.51 8.91
CA VAL A 126 4.19 5.48 8.87
C VAL A 126 3.68 4.08 8.52
N TYR A 127 4.31 3.39 7.55
CA TYR A 127 3.95 2.03 7.18
C TYR A 127 4.14 1.05 8.35
N GLY A 128 5.32 1.06 8.98
CA GLY A 128 5.60 0.21 10.15
C GLY A 128 4.68 0.50 11.34
N ALA A 129 4.44 1.77 11.64
CA ALA A 129 3.50 2.18 12.70
C ALA A 129 2.06 1.77 12.38
N GLY A 130 1.63 1.87 11.12
CA GLY A 130 0.32 1.41 10.66
C GLY A 130 0.16 -0.09 10.88
N VAL A 131 1.16 -0.90 10.50
CA VAL A 131 1.16 -2.34 10.76
C VAL A 131 1.09 -2.63 12.24
N PHE A 132 1.91 -1.97 13.07
CA PHE A 132 1.86 -2.11 14.54
C PHE A 132 0.44 -1.88 15.08
N LEU A 133 -0.21 -0.78 14.70
CA LEU A 133 -1.55 -0.43 15.15
C LEU A 133 -2.59 -1.46 14.68
N LEU A 134 -2.51 -1.91 13.42
CA LEU A 134 -3.42 -2.90 12.85
C LEU A 134 -3.30 -4.27 13.50
N THR A 135 -2.13 -4.61 14.05
CA THR A 135 -1.89 -5.91 14.68
C THR A 135 -2.05 -5.92 16.19
N LEU A 136 -2.39 -4.78 16.83
CA LEU A 136 -2.48 -4.64 18.30
C LEU A 136 -3.33 -5.73 18.97
N TYR A 137 -4.34 -6.26 18.26
CA TYR A 137 -5.19 -7.35 18.75
C TYR A 137 -4.44 -8.66 19.03
N ILE A 138 -3.23 -8.84 18.49
CA ILE A 138 -2.35 -10.01 18.72
C ILE A 138 -1.51 -9.83 20.00
N GLY A 139 -1.38 -8.59 20.50
CA GLY A 139 -0.58 -8.24 21.67
C GLY A 139 0.55 -7.26 21.33
N VAL A 140 0.90 -6.38 22.28
CA VAL A 140 1.83 -5.25 22.05
C VAL A 140 3.21 -5.70 21.59
N GLY A 141 3.77 -6.76 22.22
CA GLY A 141 5.10 -7.28 21.87
C GLY A 141 5.16 -7.82 20.43
N SER A 142 4.25 -8.74 20.08
CA SER A 142 4.16 -9.29 18.73
C SER A 142 3.86 -8.21 17.70
N SER A 143 2.96 -7.27 18.01
CA SER A 143 2.65 -6.14 17.13
C SER A 143 3.86 -5.26 16.84
N PHE A 144 4.68 -4.98 17.87
CA PHE A 144 5.90 -4.19 17.71
C PHE A 144 6.89 -4.88 16.78
N ILE A 145 7.06 -6.19 16.95
CA ILE A 145 7.92 -7.01 16.08
C ILE A 145 7.41 -6.97 14.63
N LEU A 146 6.11 -7.17 14.40
CA LEU A 146 5.52 -7.13 13.05
C LEU A 146 5.66 -5.75 12.40
N GLY A 147 5.42 -4.67 13.15
CA GLY A 147 5.63 -3.30 12.69
C GLY A 147 7.09 -3.02 12.34
N ALA A 148 8.04 -3.50 13.15
CA ALA A 148 9.48 -3.37 12.90
C ALA A 148 9.92 -4.13 11.65
N TRP A 149 9.40 -5.34 11.41
CA TRP A 149 9.67 -6.08 10.18
C TRP A 149 9.06 -5.40 8.95
N ALA A 150 7.83 -4.91 9.04
CA ALA A 150 7.21 -4.13 7.97
C ALA A 150 8.04 -2.88 7.61
N PHE A 151 8.50 -2.15 8.62
CA PHE A 151 9.41 -1.01 8.48
C PHE A 151 10.74 -1.41 7.82
N GLY A 152 11.38 -2.49 8.29
CA GLY A 152 12.65 -2.97 7.75
C GLY A 152 12.52 -3.41 6.29
N GLY A 153 11.42 -4.06 5.93
CA GLY A 153 11.08 -4.41 4.56
C GLY A 153 11.00 -3.18 3.67
N TYR A 154 10.27 -2.16 4.13
CA TYR A 154 10.17 -0.88 3.42
C TYR A 154 11.53 -0.19 3.24
N LEU A 155 12.34 -0.12 4.29
CA LEU A 155 13.69 0.46 4.19
C LEU A 155 14.59 -0.32 3.24
N SER A 156 14.44 -1.65 3.17
CA SER A 156 15.23 -2.47 2.24
C SER A 156 15.03 -2.03 0.79
N HIS A 157 13.81 -1.68 0.40
CA HIS A 157 13.52 -1.10 -0.91
C HIS A 157 14.33 0.18 -1.14
N ILE A 158 14.25 1.13 -0.21
CA ILE A 158 14.93 2.43 -0.32
C ILE A 158 16.45 2.23 -0.43
N LEU A 159 17.01 1.31 0.36
CA LEU A 159 18.43 0.99 0.32
C LEU A 159 18.85 0.36 -1.01
N VAL A 160 18.04 -0.56 -1.55
CA VAL A 160 18.32 -1.18 -2.85
C VAL A 160 18.32 -0.15 -3.97
N ASP A 161 17.33 0.75 -3.99
CA ASP A 161 17.29 1.86 -4.95
C ASP A 161 18.51 2.80 -4.80
N PHE A 162 18.88 3.14 -3.55
CA PHE A 162 20.03 4.01 -3.27
C PHE A 162 21.36 3.39 -3.71
N ILE A 163 21.59 2.11 -3.40
CA ILE A 163 22.80 1.37 -3.80
C ILE A 163 22.83 1.19 -5.31
N GLY A 164 21.68 0.85 -5.93
CA GLY A 164 21.56 0.67 -7.38
C GLY A 164 21.84 1.93 -8.19
N ASP A 165 21.60 3.11 -7.61
CA ASP A 165 21.98 4.39 -8.21
C ASP A 165 23.44 4.78 -7.96
N ALA A 166 24.03 4.34 -6.86
CA ALA A 166 25.39 4.71 -6.46
C ALA A 166 26.50 3.93 -7.20
N ILE A 167 26.20 2.79 -7.81
CA ILE A 167 27.17 1.96 -8.54
C ILE A 167 27.28 2.43 -10.00
N PRO A 168 28.38 3.08 -10.43
CA PRO A 168 28.48 3.76 -11.72
C PRO A 168 28.90 2.84 -12.88
N PHE A 169 29.28 1.59 -12.61
CA PHE A 169 29.81 0.66 -13.60
C PHE A 169 28.77 -0.35 -14.07
N LYS A 170 27.60 0.14 -14.51
CA LYS A 170 26.69 -0.57 -15.40
C LYS A 170 25.90 0.43 -16.24
#